data_AF-A0A7V9WT27-F1
#
_entry.id   AF-A0A7V9WT27-F1
#
_cell.length_a   1.000
_cell.length_b   1.000
_cell.length_c   1.000
_cell.angle_alpha   90.00
_cell.angle_beta   90.00
_cell.angle_gamma   90.00
#
_symmetry.space_group_name_H-M   'P 1'
#
loop_
_entity.id
_entity.type
_entity.pdbx_description
1 polymer ?
#
loop_
_entity_poly.entity_id
_entity_poly.type
_entity_poly.pdbx_seq_one_letter_code
_entity_poly.pdbx_strand_id
1 'polypeptide(L)'
;MKKICVICQKEFVPETNRSIYCSEECRKQGRLKTQRELMKKKRQPKNVEKTDSQNANLDSGNRPKKKRNLLQHYQKLKKDLLANEEQFGFKGLYLVEGIDIHEENFEQLIIEKIKERK
;
A
#
# COMPACT_ATOMS: atom_id res chain seq x y z
N MET A 1 32.60 18.87 -34.17
CA MET A 1 32.14 19.66 -33.00
C MET A 1 32.63 18.97 -31.74
N LYS A 2 33.32 19.69 -30.83
CA LYS A 2 33.74 19.11 -29.54
C LYS A 2 32.62 19.22 -28.52
N LYS A 3 32.49 18.24 -27.64
CA LYS A 3 31.52 18.21 -26.54
C LYS A 3 32.21 17.99 -25.21
N ILE A 4 31.55 18.42 -24.13
CA ILE A 4 32.04 18.26 -22.76
C ILE A 4 31.38 17.02 -22.14
N CYS A 5 32.17 16.13 -21.54
CA CYS A 5 31.65 14.95 -20.84
C CYS A 5 30.95 15.32 -19.53
N VAL A 6 29.76 14.78 -19.29
CA VAL A 6 28.96 15.06 -18.08
C VAL A 6 29.60 14.53 -16.78
N ILE A 7 30.50 13.55 -16.85
CA ILE A 7 31.13 12.96 -15.67
C ILE A 7 32.49 13.59 -15.34
N CYS A 8 33.38 13.66 -16.32
CA CYS A 8 34.76 14.11 -16.10
C CYS A 8 35.03 15.54 -16.59
N GLN A 9 34.04 16.19 -17.22
CA GLN A 9 34.11 17.57 -17.74
C GLN A 9 35.22 17.82 -18.77
N LYS A 10 35.82 16.76 -19.32
CA LYS A 10 36.81 16.87 -20.40
C LYS A 10 36.13 17.05 -21.76
N GLU A 11 36.78 17.80 -22.64
CA GLU A 11 36.40 17.88 -24.04
C GLU A 11 36.69 16.57 -24.76
N PHE A 12 35.77 16.12 -25.61
CA PHE A 12 35.94 14.96 -26.46
C PHE A 12 35.31 15.18 -27.83
N VAL A 13 35.77 14.38 -28.80
CA VAL A 13 35.16 14.32 -30.14
C VAL A 13 34.08 13.25 -30.10
N PRO A 14 32.79 13.62 -30.24
CA PRO A 14 31.70 12.66 -30.19
C PRO A 14 31.66 11.84 -31.49
N GLU A 15 31.51 10.53 -31.35
CA GLU A 15 31.29 9.62 -32.49
C GLU A 15 29.89 9.82 -33.11
N THR A 16 28.91 10.23 -32.31
CA THR A 16 27.55 10.55 -32.77
C THR A 16 27.07 11.83 -32.10
N ASN A 17 26.18 12.58 -32.74
CA ASN A 17 25.56 13.77 -32.14
C ASN A 17 24.85 13.50 -30.80
N ARG A 18 24.51 12.24 -30.48
CA ARG A 18 23.90 11.83 -29.20
C ARG A 18 24.93 11.43 -28.12
N SER A 19 26.22 11.41 -28.42
CA SER A 19 27.25 11.04 -27.45
C SER A 19 27.40 12.13 -26.38
N ILE A 20 27.25 11.71 -25.11
CA ILE A 20 27.26 12.57 -23.91
C ILE A 20 28.53 12.34 -23.06
N TYR A 21 29.15 11.18 -23.20
CA TYR A 21 30.30 10.74 -22.41
C TYR A 21 31.52 10.55 -23.31
N CYS A 22 32.71 10.87 -22.78
CA CYS A 22 33.97 10.70 -23.50
C CYS A 22 34.48 9.26 -23.55
N SER A 23 34.02 8.39 -22.66
CA SER A 23 34.45 6.99 -22.55
C SER A 23 33.36 6.09 -21.97
N GLU A 24 33.50 4.78 -22.18
CA GLU A 24 32.60 3.77 -21.58
C GLU A 24 32.64 3.77 -20.05
N GLU A 25 33.76 4.13 -19.44
CA GLU A 25 33.87 4.29 -17.98
C GLU A 25 32.96 5.43 -17.48
N CYS A 26 33.03 6.60 -18.13
CA CYS A 26 32.15 7.73 -17.81
C CYS A 26 30.68 7.38 -18.04
N ARG A 27 30.38 6.58 -19.08
CA ARG A 27 29.02 6.09 -19.33
C ARG A 27 28.51 5.19 -18.20
N LYS A 28 29.34 4.27 -17.71
CA LYS A 28 29.02 3.38 -16.58
C LYS A 28 28.81 4.17 -15.29
N GLN A 29 29.67 5.14 -15.00
CA GLN A 29 29.52 6.04 -13.84
C GLN A 29 28.23 6.87 -13.93
N GLY A 30 27.90 7.39 -15.12
CA GLY A 30 26.64 8.09 -15.37
C GLY A 30 25.42 7.22 -15.06
N ARG A 31 25.40 5.98 -15.55
CA ARG A 31 24.32 5.02 -15.26
C ARG A 31 24.15 4.75 -13.77
N LEU A 32 25.24 4.53 -13.04
CA LEU A 32 25.21 4.27 -11.61
C LEU A 32 24.67 5.47 -10.83
N LYS A 33 25.10 6.69 -11.17
CA LYS A 33 24.59 7.93 -10.56
C LYS A 33 23.09 8.09 -10.78
N THR A 34 22.63 7.92 -12.02
CA THR A 34 21.20 7.99 -12.36
C THR A 34 20.39 6.92 -11.62
N GLN A 35 20.88 5.68 -11.56
CA GLN A 35 20.21 4.60 -10.84
C GLN A 35 20.08 4.91 -9.35
N ARG A 36 21.14 5.44 -8.72
CA ARG A 36 21.14 5.82 -7.30
C ARG A 36 20.11 6.91 -7.00
N GLU A 37 20.04 7.94 -7.84
CA GLU A 37 19.04 9.03 -7.70
C GLU A 37 17.62 8.50 -7.87
N LEU A 38 17.38 7.63 -8.86
CA LEU A 38 16.08 6.99 -9.05
C LEU A 38 15.66 6.16 -7.82
N MET A 39 16.59 5.39 -7.25
CA MET A 39 16.31 4.60 -6.04
C MET A 39 16.07 5.49 -4.82
N LYS A 40 16.79 6.60 -4.68
CA LYS A 40 16.55 7.60 -3.62
C LYS A 40 15.16 8.20 -3.74
N LYS A 41 14.74 8.61 -4.95
CA LYS A 41 13.40 9.15 -5.22
C LYS A 41 12.29 8.12 -4.98
N LYS A 42 12.54 6.83 -5.25
CA LYS A 42 11.59 5.74 -4.93
C LYS A 42 11.46 5.49 -3.42
N ARG A 43 12.55 5.67 -2.66
CA ARG A 43 12.58 5.49 -1.19
C ARG A 43 11.98 6.67 -0.43
N GLN A 44 11.92 7.85 -1.03
CA GLN A 44 11.24 8.99 -0.42
C GLN A 44 9.76 8.63 -0.25
N PRO A 45 9.17 8.90 0.93
CA PRO A 45 7.74 8.72 1.12
C PRO A 45 7.02 9.60 0.10
N LYS A 46 6.30 8.98 -0.84
CA LYS A 46 5.36 9.73 -1.66
C LYS A 46 4.26 10.17 -0.72
N ASN A 47 4.10 11.47 -0.53
CA ASN A 47 2.84 12.03 -0.02
C ASN A 47 1.79 11.68 -1.09
N VAL A 48 1.11 10.55 -0.89
CA VAL A 48 -0.04 10.17 -1.72
C VAL A 48 -1.16 11.09 -1.27
N GLU A 49 -1.28 12.25 -1.92
CA GLU A 49 -2.55 12.95 -1.95
C GLU A 49 -3.54 11.97 -2.58
N LYS A 50 -4.45 11.47 -1.73
CA LYS A 50 -5.51 10.57 -2.13
C LYS A 50 -6.38 11.32 -3.13
N THR A 51 -6.18 11.07 -4.41
CA THR A 51 -7.17 11.38 -5.43
C THR A 51 -8.07 10.15 -5.51
N ASP A 52 -9.32 10.33 -5.08
CA ASP A 52 -10.36 9.30 -5.01
C ASP A 52 -10.80 8.88 -6.41
N SER A 53 -9.95 8.18 -7.17
CA SER A 53 -10.34 7.54 -8.45
C SER A 53 -9.25 6.67 -9.06
N GLN A 54 -8.86 5.57 -8.41
CA GLN A 54 -8.14 4.50 -9.11
C GLN A 54 -8.68 3.11 -8.77
N ASN A 55 -9.48 2.59 -9.72
CA ASN A 55 -9.99 1.22 -9.94
C ASN A 55 -9.56 0.14 -8.91
N ALA A 56 -10.55 -0.38 -8.17
CA ALA A 56 -10.43 -1.37 -7.09
C ALA A 56 -9.85 -2.75 -7.49
N ASN A 57 -9.58 -3.02 -8.78
CA ASN A 57 -9.14 -4.33 -9.26
C ASN A 57 -7.61 -4.53 -9.36
N LEU A 58 -6.79 -3.55 -8.98
CA LEU A 58 -5.32 -3.65 -9.03
C LEU A 58 -4.65 -3.68 -7.64
N ASP A 59 -5.41 -3.55 -6.56
CA ASP A 59 -4.84 -3.49 -5.21
C ASP A 59 -4.71 -4.89 -4.59
N SER A 60 -3.69 -5.63 -5.02
CA SER A 60 -3.25 -6.83 -4.29
C SER A 60 -2.68 -6.52 -2.89
N GLY A 61 -2.53 -5.24 -2.52
CA GLY A 61 -2.02 -4.76 -1.23
C GLY A 61 -3.10 -4.53 -0.15
N ASN A 62 -4.37 -4.36 -0.54
CA ASN A 62 -5.52 -4.27 0.37
C ASN A 62 -6.30 -5.57 0.55
N ARG A 63 -5.69 -6.74 0.27
CA ARG A 63 -6.30 -7.98 0.79
C ARG A 63 -6.35 -7.84 2.30
N PRO A 64 -7.54 -7.95 2.94
CA PRO A 64 -7.61 -7.96 4.39
C PRO A 64 -6.65 -9.04 4.88
N LYS A 65 -5.60 -8.64 5.62
CA LYS A 65 -4.71 -9.61 6.27
C LYS A 65 -5.64 -10.55 7.04
N LYS A 66 -5.51 -11.88 6.85
CA LYS A 66 -6.28 -12.86 7.63
C LYS A 66 -6.18 -12.45 9.08
N LYS A 67 -7.28 -11.97 9.68
CA LYS A 67 -7.27 -11.54 11.08
C LYS A 67 -6.93 -12.78 11.90
N ARG A 68 -5.71 -12.81 12.43
CA ARG A 68 -5.18 -13.94 13.20
C ARG A 68 -5.96 -14.14 14.51
N ASN A 69 -6.69 -13.10 14.97
CA ASN A 69 -7.51 -13.08 16.16
C ASN A 69 -9.01 -12.96 15.82
N LEU A 70 -9.78 -14.04 15.95
CA LEU A 70 -11.23 -14.05 15.73
C LEU A 70 -11.96 -13.10 16.69
N LEU A 71 -11.52 -13.02 17.96
CA LEU A 71 -12.12 -12.12 18.94
C LEU A 71 -12.10 -10.65 18.49
N GLN A 72 -10.93 -10.18 18.04
CA GLN A 72 -10.77 -8.81 17.51
C GLN A 72 -11.56 -8.58 16.21
N HIS A 73 -11.90 -9.66 15.49
CA HIS A 73 -12.78 -9.55 14.32
C HIS A 73 -14.20 -9.17 14.75
N TYR A 74 -14.79 -9.95 15.65
CA TYR A 74 -16.17 -9.75 16.11
C TYR A 74 -16.35 -8.51 17.00
N GLN A 75 -15.36 -8.17 17.83
CA GLN A 75 -15.36 -6.90 18.57
C GLN A 75 -15.43 -5.69 17.64
N LYS A 76 -14.67 -5.72 16.53
CA LYS A 76 -14.71 -4.65 15.54
C LYS A 76 -16.08 -4.61 14.84
N LEU A 77 -16.59 -5.77 14.43
CA LEU A 77 -17.90 -5.89 13.79
C LEU A 77 -19.02 -5.28 14.65
N LYS A 78 -19.07 -5.61 15.94
CA LYS A 78 -20.02 -5.05 16.90
C LYS A 78 -19.92 -3.53 16.99
N LYS A 79 -18.70 -2.98 17.12
CA LYS A 79 -18.47 -1.53 17.13
C LYS A 79 -18.93 -0.84 15.86
N ASP A 80 -18.60 -1.39 14.69
CA ASP A 80 -18.91 -0.79 13.41
C ASP A 80 -20.44 -0.75 13.16
N LEU A 81 -21.16 -1.81 13.55
CA LEU A 81 -22.61 -1.88 13.39
C LEU A 81 -23.35 -0.97 14.39
N LEU A 82 -22.93 -0.95 15.66
CA LEU A 82 -23.50 -0.03 16.65
C LEU A 82 -23.27 1.43 16.28
N ALA A 83 -22.08 1.78 15.76
CA ALA A 83 -21.79 3.13 15.29
C ALA A 83 -22.67 3.52 14.09
N ASN A 84 -23.00 2.57 13.21
CA ASN A 84 -23.91 2.81 12.09
C ASN A 84 -25.34 3.08 12.60
N GLU A 85 -25.84 2.24 13.50
CA GLU A 85 -27.14 2.42 14.12
C GLU A 85 -27.27 3.78 14.83
N GLU A 86 -26.24 4.18 15.56
CA GLU A 86 -26.16 5.50 16.21
C GLU A 86 -26.14 6.63 15.17
N GLN A 87 -25.38 6.48 14.09
CA GLN A 87 -25.25 7.49 13.03
C GLN A 87 -26.58 7.73 12.30
N PHE A 88 -27.35 6.67 12.03
CA PHE A 88 -28.58 6.76 11.25
C PHE A 88 -29.85 6.71 12.10
N GLY A 89 -29.72 6.56 13.42
CA GLY A 89 -30.83 6.58 14.37
C GLY A 89 -31.80 5.41 14.23
N PHE A 90 -31.35 4.25 13.74
CA PHE A 90 -32.18 3.05 13.62
C PHE A 90 -31.53 1.88 14.36
N LYS A 91 -32.35 0.96 14.87
CA LYS A 91 -31.89 -0.31 15.44
C LYS A 91 -32.18 -1.44 14.45
N GLY A 92 -31.13 -2.06 13.94
CA GLY A 92 -31.22 -3.20 13.03
C GLY A 92 -31.22 -4.53 13.80
N LEU A 93 -31.78 -5.57 13.16
CA LEU A 93 -31.64 -6.95 13.64
C LEU A 93 -30.42 -7.58 12.95
N TYR A 94 -29.32 -7.72 13.69
CA TYR A 94 -28.07 -8.28 13.18
C TYR A 94 -27.79 -9.63 13.82
N LEU A 95 -28.15 -10.69 13.12
CA LEU A 95 -27.89 -12.08 13.54
C LEU A 95 -26.62 -12.60 12.89
N VAL A 96 -25.61 -12.88 13.69
CA VAL A 96 -24.38 -13.55 13.24
C VAL A 96 -24.38 -14.96 13.81
N GLU A 97 -24.38 -15.97 12.94
CA GLU A 97 -24.50 -17.37 13.35
C GLU A 97 -25.71 -17.65 14.26
N GLY A 98 -26.77 -16.84 14.17
CA GLY A 98 -27.97 -16.94 15.01
C GLY A 98 -27.85 -16.32 16.41
N ILE A 99 -26.80 -15.54 16.67
CA ILE A 99 -26.63 -14.74 17.91
C ILE A 99 -26.82 -13.27 17.54
N ASP A 100 -27.58 -12.52 18.34
CA ASP A 100 -27.81 -11.09 18.09
C ASP A 100 -26.59 -10.26 18.53
N ILE A 101 -26.19 -9.29 17.71
CA ILE A 101 -25.07 -8.41 18.00
C ILE A 101 -25.30 -7.50 19.22
N HIS A 102 -26.57 -7.27 19.56
CA HIS A 102 -27.01 -6.51 20.71
C HIS A 102 -26.82 -7.24 22.04
N GLU A 103 -26.46 -8.53 22.02
CA GLU A 103 -26.16 -9.28 23.23
C GLU A 103 -24.85 -8.79 23.87
N GLU A 104 -24.84 -8.65 25.19
CA GLU A 104 -23.67 -8.20 25.95
C GLU A 104 -22.47 -9.12 25.74
N ASN A 105 -22.72 -10.43 25.67
CA ASN A 105 -21.70 -11.49 25.54
C ASN A 105 -21.52 -12.00 24.09
N PHE A 106 -22.01 -11.25 23.09
CA PHE A 106 -21.96 -11.62 21.67
C PHE A 106 -20.60 -12.19 21.24
N GLU A 107 -19.49 -11.54 21.59
CA GLU A 107 -18.16 -11.96 21.14
C GLU A 107 -17.74 -13.32 21.71
N GLN A 108 -18.15 -13.65 22.92
CA GLN A 108 -17.79 -14.91 23.59
C GLN A 108 -18.60 -16.07 23.00
N LEU A 109 -19.92 -15.87 22.87
CA LEU A 109 -20.85 -16.86 22.33
C LEU A 109 -20.49 -17.25 20.89
N ILE A 110 -20.12 -16.27 20.06
CA ILE A 110 -19.67 -16.51 18.68
C ILE A 110 -18.40 -17.36 18.66
N ILE A 111 -17.43 -17.07 19.53
CA ILE A 111 -16.16 -17.82 19.58
C ILE A 111 -16.40 -19.26 20.01
N GLU A 112 -17.23 -19.48 21.03
CA GLU A 112 -17.61 -20.81 21.49
C GLU A 112 -18.27 -21.60 20.37
N LYS A 113 -19.27 -21.01 19.71
CA LYS A 113 -19.97 -21.63 18.58
C LYS A 113 -19.05 -21.98 17.41
N ILE A 114 -18.03 -21.16 17.13
CA ILE A 114 -17.03 -21.44 16.10
C ILE A 114 -16.09 -22.57 16.51
N LYS A 115 -15.76 -22.70 17.80
CA LYS A 115 -14.95 -23.82 18.31
C LYS A 115 -15.72 -25.14 18.26
N GLU A 116 -17.01 -25.13 18.60
CA GLU A 116 -17.86 -26.33 18.57
C GLU A 116 -18.05 -26.92 17.16
N ARG A 117 -17.90 -26.09 16.12
CA ARG A 117 -18.00 -26.51 14.72
C ARG A 117 -16.71 -27.12 14.15
N LYS A 118 -15.60 -27.05 14.88
CA LYS A 118 -14.30 -27.60 14.46
C LYS A 118 -14.07 -28.97 15.05
#